data_AF-M6Y512-F1
#
_entry.id   AF-M6Y512-F1
#
_cell.length_a   1.000
_cell.length_b   1.000
_cell.length_c   1.000
_cell.angle_alpha   90.00
_cell.angle_beta   90.00
_cell.angle_gamma   90.00
#
_symmetry.space_group_name_H-M   'P 1'
#
loop_
_entity.id
_entity.type
_entity.pdbx_description
1 polymer ?
#
loop_
_entity_poly.entity_id
_entity_poly.type
_entity_poly.pdbx_seq_one_letter_code
_entity_poly.pdbx_strand_id
1 'polypeptide(L)' 'MLVGSGFSAIGTTSAGIAFAAGLPDHQILDRDVMLECIRNIVTSVDVPVSADLESGYGIEPNKVAETVRRSRL' A
#
# COMPACT_ATOMS: atom_id res chain seq x y z
N MET A 1 2.31 11.16 -12.94
CA MET A 1 3.73 11.57 -12.87
C MET A 1 4.49 10.59 -11.96
N LEU A 2 5.81 10.45 -12.09
CA LEU A 2 6.66 9.25 -11.91
C LEU A 2 6.70 8.37 -13.16
N VAL A 3 5.63 7.62 -13.48
CA VAL A 3 5.63 6.77 -14.71
C VAL A 3 5.86 7.59 -15.98
N GLY A 4 5.12 8.70 -16.14
CA GLY A 4 5.33 9.64 -17.25
C GLY A 4 6.70 10.34 -17.25
N SER A 5 7.50 10.20 -16.19
CA SER A 5 8.88 10.69 -16.10
C SER A 5 9.93 9.60 -16.39
N GLY A 6 9.50 8.39 -16.78
CA GLY A 6 10.37 7.31 -17.23
C GLY A 6 10.75 6.27 -16.16
N PHE A 7 10.19 6.33 -14.95
CA PHE A 7 10.45 5.32 -13.92
C PHE A 7 9.78 3.98 -14.28
N SER A 8 10.58 2.90 -14.31
CA SER A 8 10.10 1.55 -14.68
C SER A 8 9.40 0.79 -13.54
N ALA A 9 9.34 1.37 -12.34
CA ALA A 9 8.61 0.86 -11.18
C ALA A 9 8.37 2.00 -10.18
N ILE A 10 7.37 1.86 -9.33
CA ILE A 10 7.07 2.81 -8.24
C ILE A 10 6.80 2.08 -6.92
N GLY A 11 6.75 2.82 -5.82
CA GLY A 11 6.37 2.29 -4.50
C GLY A 11 5.31 3.17 -3.84
N THR A 12 4.50 2.57 -2.98
CA THR A 12 3.62 3.32 -2.06
C THR A 12 4.36 3.67 -0.77
N THR A 13 3.79 4.57 0.03
CA THR A 13 4.26 4.92 1.38
C THR A 13 3.05 4.91 2.31
N SER A 14 3.12 4.17 3.42
CA SER A 14 2.03 4.13 4.41
C SER A 14 1.76 5.52 4.99
N ALA A 15 2.83 6.23 5.36
CA ALA A 15 2.76 7.59 5.89
C ALA A 15 2.08 8.55 4.91
N GLY A 16 2.41 8.49 3.62
CA GLY A 16 1.79 9.35 2.62
C GLY A 16 0.30 9.07 2.45
N ILE A 17 -0.11 7.79 2.45
CA ILE A 17 -1.52 7.39 2.38
C ILE A 17 -2.27 7.84 3.65
N ALA A 18 -1.71 7.59 4.83
CA ALA A 18 -2.31 7.95 6.11
C ALA A 18 -2.48 9.48 6.25
N PHE A 19 -1.43 10.24 5.97
CA PHE A 19 -1.49 11.71 6.04
C PHE A 19 -2.45 12.30 5.01
N ALA A 20 -2.54 11.73 3.81
CA ALA A 20 -3.54 12.16 2.82
C ALA A 20 -4.99 11.92 3.32
N ALA A 21 -5.20 10.93 4.18
CA ALA A 21 -6.46 10.68 4.87
C ALA A 21 -6.64 11.48 6.17
N GLY A 22 -5.71 12.36 6.53
CA GLY A 22 -5.75 13.16 7.76
C GLY A 22 -5.45 12.36 9.04
N LEU A 23 -4.85 11.18 8.91
CA LEU A 23 -4.49 10.30 10.03
C LEU A 23 -2.97 10.20 10.17
N PRO A 24 -2.44 9.98 11.38
CA PRO A 24 -1.03 9.65 11.54
C PRO A 24 -0.70 8.28 10.92
N ASP A 25 0.58 8.08 10.59
CA ASP A 25 1.13 6.79 10.21
C ASP A 25 1.10 5.78 11.39
N HIS A 26 1.57 4.55 11.19
CA HIS A 26 1.63 3.45 12.16
C HIS A 26 0.34 2.60 12.28
N GLN A 27 -0.19 2.16 11.14
CA GLN A 27 -1.34 1.24 11.02
C GLN A 27 -2.59 1.75 11.75
N ILE A 28 -2.75 3.08 11.83
CA ILE A 28 -3.97 3.72 12.33
C ILE A 28 -5.09 3.63 11.29
N LEU A 29 -4.72 3.72 10.01
CA LEU A 29 -5.63 3.42 8.91
C LEU A 29 -5.97 1.93 8.91
N ASP A 30 -7.22 1.57 8.66
CA ASP A 30 -7.61 0.16 8.59
C ASP A 30 -6.94 -0.55 7.40
N ARG A 31 -6.60 -1.84 7.58
CA ARG A 31 -5.96 -2.67 6.56
C ARG A 31 -6.70 -2.65 5.23
N ASP A 32 -8.03 -2.75 5.26
CA ASP A 32 -8.85 -2.84 4.06
C ASP A 32 -8.81 -1.51 3.30
N VAL A 33 -8.82 -0.41 4.03
CA VAL A 33 -8.70 0.95 3.46
C VAL A 33 -7.30 1.15 2.86
N MET A 34 -6.24 0.74 3.54
CA MET A 34 -4.87 0.78 3.01
C MET A 34 -4.76 -0.02 1.70
N LEU A 35 -5.28 -1.25 1.68
CA LEU A 35 -5.26 -2.11 0.49
C LEU A 35 -6.10 -1.54 -0.66
N GLU A 36 -7.19 -0.83 -0.37
CA GLU A 36 -7.99 -0.12 -1.39
C GLU A 36 -7.22 1.05 -1.99
N CYS A 37 -6.55 1.88 -1.17
CA CYS A 37 -5.68 2.95 -1.65
C CYS A 37 -4.55 2.41 -2.54
N ILE A 38 -3.89 1.32 -2.13
CA ILE A 38 -2.86 0.65 -2.92
C ILE A 38 -3.44 0.13 -4.24
N ARG A 39 -4.62 -0.48 -4.22
CA ARG A 39 -5.30 -0.96 -5.43
C ARG A 39 -5.56 0.16 -6.42
N ASN A 40 -6.03 1.32 -5.95
CA ASN A 40 -6.27 2.48 -6.81
C ASN A 40 -4.98 2.96 -7.50
N ILE A 41 -3.84 2.94 -6.80
CA ILE A 41 -2.53 3.27 -7.36
C ILE A 41 -2.12 2.23 -8.41
N VAL A 42 -2.19 0.94 -8.07
CA VAL A 42 -1.81 -0.16 -8.97
C VAL A 42 -2.63 -0.12 -10.26
N THR A 43 -3.95 0.12 -10.18
CA THR A 43 -4.82 0.20 -11.36
C THR A 43 -4.62 1.47 -12.20
N SER A 44 -3.84 2.43 -11.72
CA SER A 44 -3.58 3.70 -12.41
C SER A 44 -2.30 3.72 -13.24
N VAL A 45 -1.49 2.64 -13.18
CA VAL A 45 -0.19 2.56 -13.84
C VAL A 45 0.08 1.18 -14.45
N ASP A 46 0.86 1.15 -15.53
CA ASP A 46 1.27 -0.08 -16.22
C ASP A 46 2.68 -0.59 -15.82
N VAL A 47 3.22 -0.12 -14.68
CA VAL A 47 4.53 -0.54 -14.17
C VAL A 47 4.37 -1.26 -12.82
N PRO A 48 5.32 -2.13 -12.43
CA PRO A 48 5.29 -2.77 -11.11
C PRO A 48 5.22 -1.76 -9.96
N VAL A 49 4.41 -2.10 -8.96
CA VAL A 49 4.24 -1.30 -7.73
C VAL A 49 4.67 -2.12 -6.52
N SER A 50 5.63 -1.61 -5.74
CA SER A 50 5.94 -2.14 -4.41
C SER A 50 4.98 -1.52 -3.38
N ALA A 51 4.27 -2.38 -2.65
CA ALA A 51 3.35 -1.94 -1.61
C ALA A 51 4.05 -1.86 -0.24
N ASP A 52 4.02 -0.70 0.39
CA ASP A 52 4.30 -0.56 1.82
C ASP A 52 3.10 -1.07 2.62
N LEU A 53 3.31 -2.17 3.37
CA LEU A 53 2.30 -2.85 4.17
C LEU A 53 2.61 -2.78 5.67
N GLU A 54 3.51 -1.87 6.05
CA GLU A 54 3.95 -1.65 7.44
C GLU A 54 4.41 -2.96 8.11
N SER A 55 3.89 -3.28 9.30
CA SER A 55 4.15 -4.54 10.01
C SER A 55 3.19 -5.67 9.61
N GLY A 56 2.41 -5.49 8.54
CA GLY A 56 1.53 -6.51 7.99
C GLY A 56 0.12 -6.54 8.59
N TYR A 57 -0.31 -5.51 9.32
CA TYR A 57 -1.68 -5.37 9.84
C TYR A 57 -2.17 -6.56 10.69
N GLY A 58 -1.28 -7.06 11.54
CA GLY A 58 -1.59 -8.05 12.56
C GLY A 58 -0.32 -8.57 13.21
N ILE A 59 -0.38 -8.87 14.50
CA ILE A 59 0.78 -9.35 15.27
C ILE A 59 1.09 -10.80 14.92
N GLU A 60 0.06 -11.62 14.73
CA GLU A 60 0.22 -13.05 14.44
C GLU A 60 0.71 -13.27 12.99
N PRO A 61 1.67 -14.18 12.76
CA PRO A 61 2.21 -14.45 11.43
C PRO A 61 1.14 -14.81 10.38
N ASN A 62 0.05 -15.45 10.79
CA ASN A 62 -1.06 -15.79 9.90
C ASN A 62 -1.84 -14.55 9.41
N LYS A 63 -1.89 -13.46 10.19
CA LYS A 63 -2.49 -12.18 9.82
C LYS A 63 -1.60 -11.42 8.85
N VAL A 64 -0.28 -11.42 9.09
CA VAL A 64 0.70 -10.87 8.13
C VAL A 64 0.61 -11.61 6.79
N ALA A 65 0.59 -12.94 6.82
CA ALA A 65 0.45 -13.77 5.62
C ALA A 65 -0.87 -13.49 4.88
N GLU A 66 -1.94 -13.16 5.60
CA GLU A 66 -3.22 -12.77 5.00
C GLU A 66 -3.13 -11.42 4.29
N THR A 67 -2.48 -10.43 4.90
CA THR A 67 -2.23 -9.13 4.26
C THR A 67 -1.42 -9.31 2.96
N VAL A 68 -0.38 -10.14 2.97
CA VAL A 68 0.42 -10.46 1.77
C VAL A 68 -0.38 -11.20 0.70
N ARG A 69 -1.28 -12.12 1.08
CA ARG A 69 -2.16 -12.79 0.09
C ARG A 69 -3.11 -11.80 -0.57
N ARG A 70 -3.67 -10.87 0.20
CA ARG A 70 -4.63 -9.87 -0.28
C ARG A 70 -4.00 -8.72 -1.06
N SER A 71 -2.70 -8.48 -0.91
CA SER A 71 -1.97 -7.46 -1.68
C SER A 71 -1.55 -7.95 -3.08
N ARG A 72 -1.80 -9.22 -3.42
CA ARG A 72 -1.63 -9.74 -4.77
C ARG A 72 -2.83 -9.32 -5.61
N LEU A 73 -2.63 -8.31 -6.45
CA LEU A 73 -3.60 -7.81 -7.42
C LEU A 73 -3.34 -8.43 -8.80
#